data_AF-A0A564HB47-F1
#
_entry.id   AF-A0A564HB47-F1
#
_cell.length_a   1.000
_cell.length_b   1.000
_cell.length_c   1.000
_cell.angle_alpha   90.00
_cell.angle_beta   90.00
_cell.angle_gamma   90.00
#
_symmetry.space_group_name_H-M   'P 1'
#
loop_
_entity.id
_entity.type
_entity.pdbx_description
1 polymer ?
#
loop_
_entity_poly.entity_id
_entity_poly.type
_entity_poly.pdbx_seq_one_letter_code
_entity_poly.pdbx_strand_id
1 'polypeptide(L)'
;MSVDTLAREGVSMEALLAAKEQRAARQADWLAHYQQPVISLTLVTPGAVKDSIRYRNMMGVALQACDQMLWKHRWQTLDRQVLWLPTGPEALWCVDHAASEIKAFCSELEQTHPLGRLWDIDVICPKNGLVGRQSMGENQRRCLLCEEPAHACARSRRHDTGLVVARVEKMIDAWFARD
;
A
#
# COMPACT_ATOMS: atom_id res chain seq x y z
N MET A 1 -26.08 9.98 -15.26
CA MET A 1 -26.58 8.67 -14.79
C MET A 1 -25.84 8.34 -13.52
N SER A 2 -26.51 8.41 -12.37
CA SER A 2 -25.92 8.09 -11.07
C SER A 2 -25.73 6.58 -11.02
N VAL A 3 -24.48 6.12 -11.11
CA VAL A 3 -24.16 4.73 -10.79
C VAL A 3 -24.21 4.66 -9.27
N ASP A 4 -25.36 4.24 -8.75
CA ASP A 4 -25.53 3.87 -7.34
C ASP A 4 -24.48 2.80 -7.03
N THR A 5 -23.38 3.26 -6.44
CA THR A 5 -22.36 2.39 -5.89
C THR A 5 -23.02 1.77 -4.67
N LEU A 6 -23.52 0.53 -4.80
CA LEU A 6 -24.00 -0.27 -3.69
C LEU A 6 -23.04 -0.08 -2.52
N ALA A 7 -23.51 0.58 -1.47
CA ALA A 7 -22.73 0.85 -0.28
C ALA A 7 -22.36 -0.49 0.33
N ARG A 8 -21.14 -0.96 0.05
CA ARG A 8 -20.59 -2.16 0.67
C ARG A 8 -20.56 -1.94 2.18
N GLU A 9 -21.11 -2.89 2.93
CA GLU A 9 -21.02 -2.90 4.39
C GLU A 9 -19.54 -2.77 4.81
N GLY A 10 -19.31 -1.96 5.85
CA GLY A 10 -17.97 -1.74 6.36
C GLY A 10 -17.33 -3.03 6.86
N VAL A 11 -16.01 -3.14 6.74
CA VAL A 11 -15.25 -4.30 7.22
C VAL A 11 -15.06 -4.21 8.73
N SER A 12 -15.29 -5.33 9.44
CA SER A 12 -15.10 -5.38 10.89
C SER A 12 -13.62 -5.32 11.28
N MET A 13 -13.34 -4.95 12.54
CA MET A 13 -11.97 -4.96 13.05
C MET A 13 -11.37 -6.38 13.07
N GLU A 14 -12.15 -7.41 13.41
CA GLU A 14 -11.65 -8.79 13.39
C GLU A 14 -11.23 -9.21 11.99
N ALA A 15 -12.01 -8.87 10.96
CA ALA A 15 -11.68 -9.19 9.58
C ALA A 15 -10.39 -8.48 9.12
N LEU A 16 -10.15 -7.24 9.55
CA LEU A 16 -8.91 -6.52 9.25
C LEU A 16 -7.69 -7.16 9.93
N LEU A 17 -7.83 -7.57 11.19
CA LEU A 17 -6.75 -8.26 11.91
C LEU A 17 -6.44 -9.61 11.27
N ALA A 18 -7.45 -10.40 10.95
CA ALA A 18 -7.29 -11.69 10.28
C ALA A 18 -6.62 -11.54 8.89
N ALA A 19 -6.99 -10.52 8.11
CA ALA A 19 -6.34 -10.25 6.83
C ALA A 19 -4.86 -9.89 6.99
N LYS A 20 -4.53 -9.08 8.01
CA LYS A 20 -3.14 -8.74 8.34
C LYS A 20 -2.33 -9.97 8.72
N GLU A 21 -2.89 -10.87 9.53
CA GLU A 21 -2.24 -12.12 9.92
C GLU A 21 -2.03 -13.05 8.72
N GLN A 22 -3.05 -13.22 7.87
CA GLN A 22 -2.94 -14.01 6.64
C GLN A 22 -1.87 -13.46 5.69
N ARG A 23 -1.80 -12.12 5.56
CA ARG A 23 -0.74 -11.49 4.77
C ARG A 23 0.64 -11.73 5.38
N ALA A 24 0.78 -11.62 6.70
CA ALA A 24 2.04 -11.92 7.38
C ALA A 24 2.47 -13.39 7.20
N ALA A 25 1.53 -14.32 7.25
CA ALA A 25 1.80 -15.73 6.96
C ALA A 25 2.28 -15.94 5.51
N ARG A 26 1.60 -15.37 4.52
CA ARG A 26 2.03 -15.42 3.11
C ARG A 26 3.44 -14.85 2.91
N GLN A 27 3.74 -13.73 3.55
CA GLN A 27 5.07 -13.11 3.51
C GLN A 27 6.12 -14.05 4.11
N ALA A 28 5.85 -14.65 5.27
CA ALA A 28 6.76 -15.59 5.93
C ALA A 28 7.02 -16.84 5.06
N ASP A 29 5.96 -17.40 4.46
CA ASP A 29 6.07 -18.55 3.55
C ASP A 29 6.96 -18.23 2.35
N TRP A 30 6.79 -17.05 1.73
CA TRP A 30 7.61 -16.61 0.60
C TRP A 30 9.07 -16.39 1.00
N LEU A 31 9.32 -15.72 2.14
CA LEU A 31 10.68 -15.50 2.64
C LEU A 31 11.38 -16.83 2.94
N ALA A 32 10.67 -17.80 3.52
CA ALA A 32 11.19 -19.13 3.81
C ALA A 32 11.47 -19.93 2.52
N HIS A 33 10.54 -19.89 1.55
CA HIS A 33 10.63 -20.64 0.30
C HIS A 33 11.69 -20.09 -0.65
N TYR A 34 11.64 -18.78 -0.95
CA TYR A 34 12.51 -18.16 -1.95
C TYR A 34 13.86 -17.72 -1.39
N GLN A 35 13.95 -17.44 -0.07
CA GLN A 35 15.13 -16.84 0.56
C GLN A 35 15.56 -15.52 -0.10
N GLN A 36 14.60 -14.78 -0.65
CA GLN A 36 14.78 -13.50 -1.34
C GLN A 36 13.82 -12.44 -0.78
N PRO A 37 14.11 -11.14 -0.95
CA PRO A 37 13.24 -10.08 -0.45
C PRO A 37 11.83 -10.11 -1.04
N VAL A 38 10.87 -9.76 -0.19
CA VAL A 38 9.46 -9.66 -0.54
C VAL A 38 9.01 -8.20 -0.47
N ILE A 39 8.48 -7.68 -1.58
CA ILE A 39 7.73 -6.42 -1.63
C ILE A 39 6.28 -6.72 -1.24
N SER A 40 5.72 -5.93 -0.34
CA SER A 40 4.32 -6.02 0.09
C SER A 40 3.64 -4.67 -0.13
N LEU A 41 2.67 -4.64 -1.04
CA LEU A 41 1.87 -3.46 -1.36
C LEU A 41 0.47 -3.59 -0.74
N THR A 42 0.07 -2.55 -0.02
CA THR A 42 -1.32 -2.30 0.39
C THR A 42 -1.71 -0.84 0.15
N LEU A 43 -2.99 -0.54 0.34
CA LEU A 43 -3.54 0.81 0.14
C LEU A 43 -3.92 1.47 1.45
N VAL A 44 -3.84 2.79 1.47
CA VAL A 44 -4.37 3.59 2.58
C VAL A 44 -5.81 3.96 2.33
N THR A 45 -6.67 3.21 2.99
CA THR A 45 -8.13 3.24 2.88
C THR A 45 -8.74 3.63 4.23
N PRO A 46 -8.82 4.94 4.56
CA PRO A 46 -9.48 5.40 5.77
C PRO A 46 -10.98 5.02 5.76
N GLY A 47 -11.61 4.95 6.94
CA GLY A 47 -13.01 4.57 7.06
C GLY A 47 -13.24 3.05 7.07
N ALA A 48 -14.51 2.63 6.97
CA ALA A 48 -14.89 1.22 7.10
C ALA A 48 -14.88 0.45 5.76
N VAL A 49 -15.07 1.15 4.64
CA VAL A 49 -15.03 0.57 3.30
C VAL A 49 -13.57 0.43 2.87
N LYS A 50 -13.15 -0.78 2.49
CA LYS A 50 -11.75 -1.08 2.11
C LYS A 50 -11.60 -1.51 0.66
N ASP A 51 -12.69 -1.93 0.03
CA ASP A 51 -12.70 -2.39 -1.35
C ASP A 51 -13.85 -1.71 -2.11
N SER A 52 -13.47 -0.86 -3.07
CA SER A 52 -14.35 -0.15 -3.97
C SER A 52 -13.73 -0.14 -5.37
N ILE A 53 -14.51 0.14 -6.40
CA ILE A 53 -13.98 0.27 -7.77
C ILE A 53 -12.85 1.32 -7.80
N ARG A 54 -12.99 2.41 -7.03
CA ARG A 54 -12.01 3.49 -6.95
C ARG A 54 -10.70 3.02 -6.32
N TYR A 55 -10.76 2.22 -5.24
CA TYR A 55 -9.57 1.60 -4.65
C TYR A 55 -8.96 0.53 -5.54
N ARG A 56 -9.77 -0.24 -6.27
CA ARG A 56 -9.25 -1.22 -7.25
C ARG A 56 -8.51 -0.54 -8.40
N ASN A 57 -9.05 0.56 -8.91
CA ASN A 57 -8.38 1.36 -9.94
C ASN A 57 -7.07 1.97 -9.41
N MET A 58 -7.08 2.53 -8.19
CA MET A 58 -5.86 3.01 -7.53
C MET A 58 -4.82 1.91 -7.35
N MET A 59 -5.25 0.69 -6.98
CA MET A 59 -4.36 -0.47 -6.89
C MET A 59 -3.78 -0.83 -8.25
N GLY A 60 -4.58 -0.80 -9.32
CA GLY A 60 -4.10 -1.01 -10.69
C GLY A 60 -2.93 -0.09 -11.06
N VAL A 61 -3.02 1.19 -10.69
CA VAL A 61 -1.93 2.17 -10.88
C VAL A 61 -0.70 1.82 -10.06
N ALA A 62 -0.89 1.42 -8.79
CA ALA A 62 0.21 1.03 -7.90
C ALA A 62 0.94 -0.24 -8.40
N LEU A 63 0.17 -1.25 -8.85
CA LEU A 63 0.70 -2.46 -9.48
C LEU A 63 1.55 -2.10 -10.70
N GLN A 64 1.01 -1.28 -11.60
CA GLN A 64 1.72 -0.84 -12.81
C GLN A 64 3.00 -0.08 -12.46
N ALA A 65 2.96 0.82 -11.47
CA ALA A 65 4.14 1.57 -11.05
C ALA A 65 5.24 0.65 -10.50
N CYS A 66 4.87 -0.35 -9.66
CA CYS A 66 5.82 -1.33 -9.14
C CYS A 66 6.38 -2.22 -10.26
N ASP A 67 5.53 -2.77 -11.13
CA ASP A 67 5.94 -3.62 -12.24
C ASP A 67 6.89 -2.87 -13.21
N GLN A 68 6.60 -1.58 -13.49
CA GLN A 68 7.46 -0.73 -14.32
C GLN A 68 8.81 -0.43 -13.65
N MET A 69 8.83 -0.17 -12.34
CA MET A 69 10.07 0.03 -11.58
C MET A 69 10.95 -1.22 -11.69
N LEU A 70 10.42 -2.40 -11.38
CA LEU A 70 11.15 -3.67 -11.47
C LEU A 70 11.70 -3.91 -12.87
N TRP A 71 10.88 -3.66 -13.91
CA TRP A 71 11.28 -3.82 -15.30
C TRP A 71 12.39 -2.85 -15.73
N LYS A 72 12.29 -1.56 -15.38
CA LYS A 72 13.29 -0.53 -15.73
C LYS A 72 14.68 -0.86 -15.15
N HIS A 73 14.72 -1.41 -13.94
CA HIS A 73 15.96 -1.83 -13.28
C HIS A 73 16.43 -3.24 -13.67
N ARG A 74 15.63 -3.97 -14.46
CA ARG A 74 15.89 -5.36 -14.88
C ARG A 74 16.05 -6.32 -13.70
N TRP A 75 15.31 -6.08 -12.61
CA TRP A 75 15.32 -6.97 -11.47
C TRP A 75 14.42 -8.17 -11.72
N GLN A 76 14.93 -9.36 -11.43
CA GLN A 76 14.19 -10.58 -11.64
C GLN A 76 13.10 -10.74 -10.58
N THR A 77 11.84 -10.81 -11.03
CA THR A 77 10.72 -11.20 -10.18
C THR A 77 10.60 -12.72 -10.20
N LEU A 78 10.77 -13.35 -9.04
CA LEU A 78 10.67 -14.80 -8.87
C LEU A 78 9.23 -15.27 -8.75
N ASP A 79 8.37 -14.48 -8.10
CA ASP A 79 6.94 -14.71 -8.03
C ASP A 79 6.18 -13.40 -7.76
N ARG A 80 4.90 -13.38 -8.11
CA ARG A 80 3.98 -12.25 -7.96
C ARG A 80 2.56 -12.73 -7.68
N GLN A 81 1.94 -12.18 -6.64
CA GLN A 81 0.56 -12.47 -6.28
C GLN A 81 -0.22 -11.18 -6.05
N VAL A 82 -1.47 -11.14 -6.53
CA VAL A 82 -2.40 -10.04 -6.28
C VAL A 82 -3.69 -10.62 -5.75
N LEU A 83 -4.18 -10.07 -4.63
CA LEU A 83 -5.40 -10.50 -3.98
C LEU A 83 -6.38 -9.32 -3.91
N TRP A 84 -7.59 -9.54 -4.42
CA TRP A 84 -8.68 -8.56 -4.40
C TRP A 84 -9.64 -8.87 -3.26
N LEU A 85 -9.26 -8.49 -2.04
CA LEU A 85 -9.97 -8.85 -0.81
C LEU A 85 -10.99 -7.78 -0.39
N PRO A 86 -12.08 -8.15 0.31
CA PRO A 86 -13.02 -7.18 0.89
C PRO A 86 -12.35 -6.23 1.89
N THR A 87 -11.28 -6.67 2.55
CA THR A 87 -10.44 -5.93 3.49
C THR A 87 -9.48 -4.94 2.81
N GLY A 88 -9.56 -4.84 1.48
CA GLY A 88 -8.69 -4.03 0.64
C GLY A 88 -7.74 -4.91 -0.18
N PRO A 89 -7.36 -4.46 -1.38
CA PRO A 89 -6.48 -5.26 -2.21
C PRO A 89 -5.06 -5.27 -1.67
N GLU A 90 -4.36 -6.38 -1.91
CA GLU A 90 -2.98 -6.60 -1.49
C GLU A 90 -2.18 -7.19 -2.66
N ALA A 91 -0.87 -6.93 -2.70
CA ALA A 91 0.01 -7.56 -3.66
C ALA A 91 1.39 -7.87 -3.07
N LEU A 92 1.99 -8.97 -3.53
CA LEU A 92 3.33 -9.40 -3.17
C LEU A 92 4.18 -9.62 -4.43
N TRP A 93 5.46 -9.29 -4.33
CA TRP A 93 6.49 -9.70 -5.29
C TRP A 93 7.68 -10.27 -4.53
N CYS A 94 8.21 -11.39 -5.00
CA CYS A 94 9.50 -11.91 -4.58
C CYS A 94 10.53 -11.48 -5.63
N VAL A 95 11.58 -10.78 -5.22
CA VAL A 95 12.54 -10.17 -6.16
C VAL A 95 13.94 -10.59 -5.80
N ASP A 96 14.68 -11.14 -6.77
CA ASP A 96 16.10 -11.50 -6.61
C ASP A 96 16.97 -10.26 -6.76
N HIS A 97 16.94 -9.41 -5.74
CA HIS A 97 17.77 -8.21 -5.66
C HIS A 97 17.97 -7.74 -4.22
N ALA A 98 18.91 -6.82 -4.00
CA ALA A 98 19.21 -6.31 -2.66
C ALA A 98 18.00 -5.57 -2.04
N ALA A 99 17.57 -6.02 -0.85
CA ALA A 99 16.40 -5.47 -0.16
C ALA A 99 16.50 -3.96 0.12
N SER A 100 17.71 -3.45 0.38
CA SER A 100 17.95 -2.02 0.59
C SER A 100 17.73 -1.20 -0.68
N GLU A 101 18.17 -1.70 -1.84
CA GLU A 101 17.95 -1.01 -3.12
C GLU A 101 16.47 -1.07 -3.50
N ILE A 102 15.83 -2.24 -3.38
CA ILE A 102 14.39 -2.36 -3.60
C ILE A 102 13.63 -1.35 -2.73
N LYS A 103 14.00 -1.24 -1.44
CA LYS A 103 13.35 -0.29 -0.52
C LYS A 103 13.55 1.16 -0.93
N ALA A 104 14.74 1.55 -1.40
CA ALA A 104 15.01 2.92 -1.87
C ALA A 104 14.03 3.32 -2.98
N PHE A 105 13.87 2.47 -4.01
CA PHE A 105 12.98 2.77 -5.13
C PHE A 105 11.50 2.67 -4.76
N CYS A 106 11.12 1.77 -3.85
CA CYS A 106 9.76 1.74 -3.30
C CYS A 106 9.44 3.03 -2.54
N SER A 107 10.37 3.53 -1.71
CA SER A 107 10.25 4.81 -1.02
C SER A 107 10.16 5.98 -2.01
N GLU A 108 10.97 5.97 -3.08
CA GLU A 108 10.90 6.97 -4.14
C GLU A 108 9.52 6.99 -4.82
N LEU A 109 8.93 5.83 -5.11
CA LEU A 109 7.56 5.74 -5.65
C LEU A 109 6.53 6.36 -4.69
N GLU A 110 6.61 6.05 -3.38
CA GLU A 110 5.71 6.64 -2.36
C GLU A 110 5.82 8.17 -2.30
N GLN A 111 7.01 8.72 -2.54
CA GLN A 111 7.31 10.15 -2.43
C GLN A 111 6.98 10.94 -3.70
N THR A 112 7.24 10.37 -4.87
CA THR A 112 7.21 11.08 -6.14
C THR A 112 5.91 10.88 -6.92
N HIS A 113 5.27 9.71 -6.79
CA HIS A 113 4.05 9.44 -7.52
C HIS A 113 2.88 10.27 -6.96
N PRO A 114 1.99 10.86 -7.78
CA PRO A 114 0.86 11.66 -7.28
C PRO A 114 -0.08 10.89 -6.32
N LEU A 115 -0.18 9.58 -6.49
CA LEU A 115 -0.89 8.66 -5.59
C LEU A 115 0.00 7.96 -4.56
N GLY A 116 1.31 8.20 -4.55
CA GLY A 116 2.27 7.51 -3.69
C GLY A 116 1.95 7.63 -2.20
N ARG A 117 1.44 8.79 -1.79
CA ARG A 117 0.91 9.03 -0.43
C ARG A 117 -0.35 8.23 -0.08
N LEU A 118 -0.89 7.41 -0.97
CA LEU A 118 -2.01 6.49 -0.72
C LEU A 118 -1.59 5.02 -0.78
N TRP A 119 -0.32 4.76 -1.03
CA TRP A 119 0.26 3.43 -1.04
C TRP A 119 0.97 3.17 0.29
N ASP A 120 1.17 1.89 0.58
CA ASP A 120 2.05 1.41 1.63
C ASP A 120 2.87 0.26 1.03
N ILE A 121 4.13 0.54 0.71
CA ILE A 121 5.05 -0.37 0.03
C ILE A 121 6.16 -0.76 1.01
N ASP A 122 5.96 -1.92 1.62
CA ASP A 122 6.91 -2.52 2.53
C ASP A 122 7.86 -3.46 1.80
N VAL A 123 9.11 -3.53 2.26
CA VAL A 123 10.10 -4.49 1.78
C VAL A 123 10.57 -5.30 2.97
N ILE A 124 10.53 -6.62 2.85
CA ILE A 124 10.88 -7.55 3.92
C ILE A 124 12.06 -8.38 3.44
N CYS A 125 13.14 -8.35 4.21
CA CYS A 125 14.35 -9.13 3.98
C CYS A 125 14.25 -10.47 4.75
N PRO A 126 14.64 -11.61 4.15
CA PRO A 126 14.63 -12.91 4.84
C PRO A 126 15.46 -12.93 6.14
N LYS A 127 16.58 -12.19 6.17
CA LYS A 127 17.51 -12.19 7.31
C LYS A 127 17.18 -11.14 8.36
N ASN A 128 16.77 -9.95 7.91
CA ASN A 128 16.66 -8.76 8.77
C ASN A 128 15.20 -8.36 9.04
N GLY A 129 14.23 -9.08 8.47
CA GLY A 129 12.82 -8.74 8.57
C GLY A 129 12.49 -7.45 7.80
N LEU A 130 11.54 -6.68 8.31
CA LEU A 130 11.06 -5.46 7.67
C LEU A 130 12.21 -4.44 7.51
N VAL A 131 12.45 -4.01 6.27
CA VAL A 131 13.42 -2.96 5.95
C VAL A 131 12.80 -1.61 6.32
N GLY A 132 13.19 -1.10 7.50
CA GLY A 132 12.58 0.07 8.11
C GLY A 132 12.89 1.40 7.40
N ARG A 133 12.02 2.40 7.64
CA ARG A 133 12.19 3.79 7.18
C ARG A 133 13.39 4.50 7.85
N GLN A 134 13.81 4.05 9.05
CA GLN A 134 14.85 4.70 9.85
C GLN A 134 16.28 4.42 9.37
N SER A 135 16.54 3.29 8.70
CA SER A 135 17.87 3.01 8.13
C SER A 135 18.23 3.95 6.97
N MET A 136 17.27 4.74 6.48
CA MET A 136 17.40 5.66 5.34
C MET A 136 17.04 7.12 5.69
N GLY A 137 16.82 7.45 6.97
CA GLY A 137 16.55 8.84 7.39
C GLY A 137 15.17 9.42 7.02
N GLU A 138 14.20 8.59 6.64
CA GLU A 138 12.90 9.07 6.15
C GLU A 138 11.88 9.33 7.25
N ASN A 139 11.19 10.46 7.14
CA ASN A 139 10.25 11.01 8.12
C ASN A 139 8.97 10.14 8.22
N GLN A 140 8.33 10.15 9.40
CA GLN A 140 7.05 9.45 9.61
C GLN A 140 5.98 9.91 8.60
N ARG A 141 5.06 9.00 8.23
CA ARG A 141 3.97 9.32 7.28
C ARG A 141 3.20 10.54 7.75
N ARG A 142 3.10 11.55 6.88
CA ARG A 142 2.38 12.81 7.14
C ARG A 142 0.89 12.68 6.87
N CYS A 143 0.08 13.28 7.72
CA CYS A 143 -1.37 13.35 7.62
C CYS A 143 -1.78 13.98 6.28
N LEU A 144 -2.78 13.41 5.62
CA LEU A 144 -3.28 13.90 4.33
C LEU A 144 -3.94 15.28 4.40
N LEU A 145 -4.30 15.73 5.61
CA LEU A 145 -5.03 16.97 5.86
C LEU A 145 -4.16 18.10 6.42
N CYS A 146 -3.22 17.78 7.33
CA CYS A 146 -2.48 18.80 8.08
C CYS A 146 -0.96 18.60 8.12
N GLU A 147 -0.44 17.61 7.38
CA GLU A 147 0.99 17.28 7.29
C GLU A 147 1.68 16.84 8.60
N GLU A 148 1.04 16.95 9.76
CA GLU A 148 1.49 16.37 11.04
C GLU A 148 1.60 14.84 10.97
N PRO A 149 2.34 14.16 11.89
CA PRO A 149 2.42 12.71 11.90
C PRO A 149 1.05 12.01 11.89
N ALA A 150 0.79 11.23 10.83
CA ALA A 150 -0.53 10.64 10.57
C ALA A 150 -0.99 9.71 11.70
N HIS A 151 -0.06 8.95 12.29
CA HIS A 151 -0.37 8.06 13.41
C HIS A 151 -0.90 8.82 14.64
N ALA A 152 -0.36 10.02 14.91
CA ALA A 152 -0.80 10.87 16.02
C ALA A 152 -2.19 11.44 15.75
N CYS A 153 -2.46 11.90 14.52
CA CYS A 153 -3.79 12.36 14.12
C CYS A 153 -4.85 11.24 14.21
N ALA A 154 -4.51 10.03 13.77
CA ALA A 154 -5.42 8.88 13.83
C ALA A 154 -5.72 8.49 15.28
N ARG A 155 -4.70 8.37 16.13
CA ARG A 155 -4.84 8.02 17.56
C ARG A 155 -5.66 9.04 18.33
N SER A 156 -5.44 10.33 18.09
CA SER A 156 -6.16 11.42 18.75
C SER A 156 -7.53 11.72 18.13
N ARG A 157 -7.89 11.05 17.02
CA ARG A 157 -9.07 11.37 16.20
C ARG A 157 -9.15 12.86 15.87
N ARG A 158 -7.99 13.46 15.56
CA ARG A 158 -7.86 14.91 15.32
C ARG A 158 -8.74 15.40 14.18
N HIS A 159 -9.01 14.54 13.21
CA HIS A 159 -9.82 14.84 12.05
C HIS A 159 -11.00 13.87 11.97
N ASP A 160 -12.11 14.39 11.47
CA ASP A 160 -13.23 13.56 11.07
C ASP A 160 -12.80 12.55 9.99
N THR A 161 -13.24 11.30 10.13
CA THR A 161 -12.82 10.23 9.21
C THR A 161 -13.36 10.47 7.81
N GLY A 162 -14.56 11.04 7.68
CA GLY A 162 -15.14 11.42 6.39
C GLY A 162 -14.32 12.47 5.65
N LEU A 163 -13.70 13.42 6.36
CA LEU A 163 -12.78 14.38 5.74
C LEU A 163 -11.50 13.72 5.19
N VAL A 164 -10.96 12.73 5.91
CA VAL A 164 -9.78 11.98 5.43
C VAL A 164 -10.15 11.13 4.22
N VAL A 165 -11.31 10.45 4.25
CA VAL A 165 -11.86 9.72 3.10
C VAL A 165 -12.03 10.65 1.91
N ALA A 166 -12.71 11.79 2.08
CA ALA A 166 -12.91 12.75 1.01
C ALA A 166 -11.58 13.27 0.43
N ARG A 167 -10.53 13.40 1.25
CA ARG A 167 -9.19 13.77 0.76
C ARG A 167 -8.56 12.67 -0.09
N VAL A 168 -8.67 11.41 0.31
CA VAL A 168 -8.23 10.25 -0.50
C VAL A 168 -8.96 10.23 -1.83
N GLU A 169 -10.29 10.36 -1.81
CA GLU A 169 -11.10 10.35 -3.03
C GLU A 169 -10.73 11.48 -3.98
N LYS A 170 -10.51 12.71 -3.48
CA LYS A 170 -10.04 13.84 -4.29
C LYS A 170 -8.67 13.59 -4.93
N MET A 171 -7.77 12.87 -4.25
CA MET A 171 -6.46 12.53 -4.83
C MET A 171 -6.59 11.51 -5.95
N ILE A 172 -7.49 10.52 -5.79
CA ILE A 172 -7.83 9.55 -6.83
C ILE A 172 -8.46 10.25 -8.04
N ASP A 173 -9.48 11.10 -7.83
CA ASP A 173 -10.12 11.86 -8.91
C ASP A 173 -9.12 12.75 -9.64
N ALA A 174 -8.30 13.48 -8.90
CA ALA A 174 -7.29 14.35 -9.50
C ALA A 174 -6.20 13.60 -10.28
N TRP A 175 -6.07 12.28 -10.11
CA TRP A 175 -5.21 11.45 -10.95
C TRP A 175 -5.94 11.04 -12.23
N PHE A 176 -7.14 10.48 -12.12
CA PHE A 176 -7.91 9.99 -13.27
C PHE A 176 -8.54 11.09 -14.14
N ALA A 177 -8.57 12.34 -13.66
CA ALA A 177 -8.97 13.50 -14.46
C ALA A 177 -7.82 14.13 -15.28
N ARG A 178 -6.60 13.57 -15.21
CA ARG A 178 -5.43 14.07 -15.97
C ARG A 178 -5.36 13.49 -17.39
N ASP A 179 -6.22 12.53 -17.69
CA ASP A 179 -6.36 11.88 -18.99
C ASP A 179 -7.29 12.66 -19.93
#